data_AF-A0A954XH89-F1
#
_entry.id   AF-A0A954XH89-F1
#
_cell.length_a   1.000
_cell.length_b   1.000
_cell.length_c   1.000
_cell.angle_alpha   90.00
_cell.angle_beta   90.00
_cell.angle_gamma   90.00
#
_symmetry.space_group_name_H-M   'P 1'
#
loop_
_entity.id
_entity.type
_entity.pdbx_description
1 polymer ?
#
loop_
_entity_poly.entity_id
_entity_poly.type
_entity_poly.pdbx_seq_one_letter_code
_entity_poly.pdbx_strand_id
1 'polypeptide(L)'
;MAHCIKSARYVTLLTLISLLFLNAKVQNANAQPPDSSSAADGQQWAILIGAENYRFAAPLAYTINDVDQLALTMRERGGVSARNIVRFVDSADDELR
;
A
#
# COMPACT_ATOMS: atom_id res chain seq x y z
N MET A 1 -21.86 29.62 -52.69
CA MET A 1 -22.26 29.74 -51.27
C MET A 1 -22.06 28.38 -50.58
N ALA A 2 -20.85 28.06 -50.10
CA ALA A 2 -20.58 26.72 -49.53
C ALA A 2 -19.47 26.71 -48.47
N HIS A 3 -19.44 27.70 -47.57
CA HIS A 3 -18.36 27.80 -46.56
C HIS A 3 -18.80 28.16 -45.14
N CYS A 4 -20.08 28.03 -44.77
CA CYS A 4 -20.56 28.51 -43.47
C CYS A 4 -21.34 27.48 -42.63
N ILE A 5 -20.87 26.22 -42.57
CA ILE A 5 -21.51 25.19 -41.69
C ILE A 5 -20.49 24.40 -40.84
N LYS A 6 -19.19 24.40 -41.19
CA LYS A 6 -18.18 23.59 -40.47
C LYS A 6 -17.67 24.20 -39.15
N SER A 7 -17.94 25.48 -38.88
CA SER A 7 -17.36 26.20 -37.72
C SER A 7 -18.09 25.96 -36.39
N ALA A 8 -19.37 25.63 -36.42
CA ALA A 8 -20.20 25.53 -35.21
C ALA A 8 -19.93 24.27 -34.38
N ARG A 9 -19.40 23.20 -34.98
CA ARG A 9 -19.13 21.92 -34.29
C ARG A 9 -17.81 21.91 -33.52
N TYR A 10 -16.86 22.77 -33.89
CA TYR A 10 -15.56 22.85 -33.23
C TYR A 10 -15.61 23.63 -31.92
N VAL A 11 -16.45 24.66 -31.85
CA VAL A 11 -16.58 25.52 -30.66
C VAL A 11 -17.21 24.75 -29.48
N THR A 12 -18.18 23.87 -29.74
CA THR A 12 -18.84 23.06 -28.69
C THR A 12 -17.97 21.92 -28.16
N LEU A 13 -17.06 21.39 -28.98
CA LEU A 13 -16.12 20.34 -28.55
C LEU A 13 -15.02 20.93 -27.65
N LEU A 14 -14.54 22.12 -27.98
CA LEU A 14 -13.51 22.83 -27.21
C LEU A 14 -14.00 23.27 -25.82
N THR A 15 -15.27 23.66 -25.68
CA THR A 15 -15.82 24.03 -24.36
C THR A 15 -16.05 22.82 -23.45
N LEU A 16 -16.41 21.65 -24.00
CA LEU A 16 -16.56 20.41 -23.23
C LEU A 16 -15.21 19.89 -22.69
N ILE A 17 -14.12 20.02 -23.46
CA ILE A 17 -12.78 19.61 -23.01
C ILE A 17 -12.29 20.50 -21.85
N SER A 18 -12.52 21.81 -21.89
CA SER A 18 -12.15 22.71 -20.79
C SER A 18 -12.92 22.42 -19.49
N LEU A 19 -14.16 21.91 -19.57
CA LEU A 19 -14.95 21.56 -18.38
C LEU A 19 -14.44 20.30 -17.65
N LEU A 20 -13.75 19.40 -18.38
CA LEU A 20 -13.16 18.19 -17.78
C LEU A 20 -11.89 18.48 -16.96
N PHE A 21 -11.10 19.50 -17.34
CA PHE A 21 -9.86 19.82 -16.61
C PHE A 21 -10.05 20.64 -15.34
N LEU A 22 -11.22 21.28 -15.13
CA LEU A 22 -11.45 22.12 -13.94
C LEU A 22 -11.81 21.32 -12.67
N ASN A 23 -12.16 20.03 -12.80
CA ASN A 23 -12.51 19.17 -11.66
C ASN A 23 -11.33 18.37 -11.07
N ALA A 24 -10.14 18.43 -11.66
CA ALA A 24 -8.97 17.65 -11.19
C ALA A 24 -8.23 18.27 -9.99
N LYS A 25 -8.68 19.41 -9.45
CA LYS A 25 -8.06 20.07 -8.28
C LYS A 25 -8.86 19.96 -6.98
N VAL A 26 -9.89 19.10 -6.95
CA VAL A 26 -10.71 18.90 -5.76
C VAL A 26 -10.28 17.62 -5.06
N GLN A 27 -9.81 17.79 -3.81
CA GLN A 27 -9.55 16.78 -2.77
C GLN A 27 -8.18 16.09 -2.78
N ASN A 28 -7.16 16.81 -2.32
CA ASN A 28 -6.16 16.19 -1.44
C ASN A 28 -5.61 17.19 -0.40
N ALA A 29 -6.50 18.03 0.16
CA ALA A 29 -6.17 19.02 1.19
C ALA A 29 -6.43 18.50 2.62
N ASN A 30 -6.29 17.19 2.84
CA ASN A 30 -6.33 16.61 4.19
C ASN A 30 -5.26 15.53 4.37
N ALA A 31 -4.07 15.76 3.82
CA ALA A 31 -2.87 15.09 4.29
C ALA A 31 -2.36 15.88 5.52
N GLN A 32 -3.14 15.83 6.61
CA GLN A 32 -2.55 16.11 7.90
C GLN A 32 -1.47 15.03 8.09
N PRO A 33 -0.17 15.38 8.18
CA PRO A 33 0.81 14.38 8.56
C PRO A 33 0.31 13.80 9.88
N PRO A 34 0.31 12.45 10.05
CA PRO A 34 -0.02 11.90 11.35
C PRO A 34 0.91 12.60 12.35
N ASP A 35 0.31 13.29 13.33
CA ASP A 35 1.04 13.90 14.44
C ASP A 35 1.88 12.79 15.09
N SER A 36 3.15 12.73 14.72
CA SER A 36 4.13 11.79 15.24
C SER A 36 4.59 12.17 16.65
N SER A 37 3.93 13.16 17.26
CA SER A 37 4.32 13.77 18.53
C SER A 37 3.64 13.15 19.76
N SER A 38 2.82 12.11 19.61
CA SER A 38 2.30 11.34 20.76
C SER A 38 2.32 9.83 20.55
N ALA A 39 3.31 9.32 19.80
CA ALA A 39 3.75 7.95 20.07
C ALA A 39 4.22 7.93 21.53
N ALA A 40 3.38 7.41 22.42
CA ALA A 40 3.70 7.22 23.81
C ALA A 40 5.11 6.62 23.91
N ASP A 41 5.89 7.02 24.92
CA ASP A 41 7.20 6.47 25.29
C ASP A 41 7.17 4.95 25.64
N GLY A 42 6.16 4.22 25.17
CA GLY A 42 6.04 2.78 25.26
C GLY A 42 6.92 2.08 24.24
N GLN A 43 7.50 0.95 24.66
CA GLN A 43 8.19 0.05 23.74
C GLN A 43 7.21 -0.52 22.72
N GLN A 44 7.55 -0.41 21.43
CA GLN A 44 6.79 -1.01 20.34
C GLN A 44 7.23 -2.46 20.12
N TRP A 45 6.26 -3.35 19.90
CA TRP A 45 6.47 -4.78 19.64
C TRP A 45 5.74 -5.20 18.36
N ALA A 46 6.32 -6.17 17.65
CA ALA A 46 5.74 -6.75 16.46
C ALA A 46 5.77 -8.28 16.53
N ILE A 47 4.65 -8.91 16.18
CA ILE A 47 4.55 -10.37 16.03
C ILE A 47 4.22 -10.63 14.56
N LEU A 48 5.09 -11.35 13.87
CA LEU A 48 4.95 -11.68 12.46
C LEU A 48 4.74 -13.19 12.31
N ILE A 49 3.73 -13.58 11.54
CA ILE A 49 3.35 -14.98 11.33
C ILE A 49 3.32 -15.24 9.84
N GLY A 50 4.14 -16.19 9.38
CA GLY A 50 4.17 -16.67 8.00
C GLY A 50 3.97 -18.18 8.00
N ALA A 51 2.89 -18.64 7.37
CA ALA A 51 2.58 -20.06 7.27
C ALA A 51 2.41 -20.44 5.80
N GLU A 52 3.04 -21.53 5.39
CA GLU A 52 3.05 -22.04 4.03
C GLU A 52 2.52 -23.47 3.97
N ASN A 53 2.80 -24.28 4.99
CA ASN A 53 2.56 -25.73 4.99
C ASN A 53 1.29 -26.10 5.74
N TYR A 54 0.14 -25.58 5.29
CA TYR A 54 -1.15 -25.92 5.89
C TYR A 54 -1.49 -27.40 5.68
N ARG A 55 -1.82 -28.10 6.77
CA ARG A 55 -2.23 -29.52 6.70
C ARG A 55 -3.55 -29.76 5.95
N PHE A 56 -4.50 -28.84 6.07
CA PHE A 56 -5.88 -29.01 5.59
C PHE A 56 -6.28 -28.02 4.49
N ALA A 57 -5.37 -27.13 4.10
CA ALA A 57 -5.61 -26.12 3.06
C ALA A 57 -4.54 -26.22 1.99
N ALA A 58 -4.76 -25.57 0.84
CA ALA A 58 -3.74 -25.49 -0.19
C ALA A 58 -2.49 -24.78 0.38
N PRO A 59 -1.29 -25.32 0.13
CA PRO A 59 -0.06 -24.69 0.59
C PRO A 59 0.09 -23.32 -0.06
N LEU A 60 0.56 -22.36 0.73
CA LEU A 60 0.94 -21.04 0.23
C LEU A 60 2.42 -21.04 -0.08
N ALA A 61 2.86 -20.06 -0.87
CA ALA A 61 4.26 -19.85 -1.17
C ALA A 61 4.61 -18.39 -0.87
N TYR A 62 5.85 -18.17 -0.45
CA TYR A 62 6.47 -16.87 -0.22
C TYR A 62 5.97 -16.08 0.99
N THR A 63 5.07 -16.61 1.83
CA THR A 63 4.63 -15.92 3.04
C THR A 63 5.76 -15.81 4.07
N ILE A 64 6.71 -16.74 4.07
CA ILE A 64 7.93 -16.65 4.89
C ILE A 64 8.79 -15.48 4.40
N ASN A 65 8.97 -15.36 3.08
CA ASN A 65 9.69 -14.23 2.48
C ASN A 65 8.99 -12.89 2.78
N ASP A 66 7.66 -12.85 2.75
CA ASP A 66 6.90 -11.65 3.09
C ASP A 66 7.14 -11.23 4.55
N VAL A 67 7.19 -12.20 5.47
CA VAL A 67 7.56 -11.94 6.88
C VAL A 67 8.98 -11.39 6.99
N ASP A 68 9.94 -11.92 6.23
CA ASP A 68 11.32 -11.42 6.21
C ASP A 68 11.40 -9.97 5.72
N GLN A 69 10.76 -9.67 4.59
CA GLN A 69 10.74 -8.32 4.01
C GLN A 69 10.02 -7.33 4.91
N LEU A 70 8.94 -7.76 5.57
CA LEU A 70 8.20 -6.93 6.50
C LEU A 70 9.02 -6.66 7.77
N ALA A 71 9.67 -7.67 8.35
CA ALA A 71 10.56 -7.49 9.51
C ALA A 71 11.69 -6.49 9.20
N LEU A 72 12.29 -6.61 8.02
CA LEU A 72 13.30 -5.68 7.52
C LEU A 72 12.75 -4.25 7.44
N THR A 73 11.57 -4.09 6.83
CA THR A 73 10.92 -2.80 6.67
C THR A 73 10.56 -2.17 8.02
N MET A 74 10.04 -2.94 8.98
CA MET A 74 9.71 -2.44 10.32
C MET A 74 10.95 -1.96 11.09
N ARG A 75 12.08 -2.63 10.90
CA ARG A 75 13.37 -2.20 11.47
C ARG A 75 13.89 -0.92 10.83
N GLU A 76 13.91 -0.88 9.50
CA GLU A 76 14.55 0.21 8.76
C GLU A 76 13.70 1.49 8.71
N ARG A 77 12.38 1.33 8.62
CA ARG A 77 11.44 2.45 8.41
C ARG A 77 10.49 2.68 9.58
N GLY A 78 10.16 1.61 10.31
CA GLY A 78 9.25 1.68 11.45
C GLY A 78 9.92 2.01 12.79
N GLY A 79 11.25 2.00 12.86
CA GLY A 79 11.99 2.24 14.11
C GLY A 79 11.83 1.12 15.16
N VAL A 80 11.29 -0.03 14.78
CA VAL A 80 11.09 -1.15 15.69
C VAL A 80 12.42 -1.88 15.89
N SER A 81 12.86 -1.98 17.14
CA SER A 81 14.07 -2.73 17.50
C SER A 81 13.91 -4.20 17.11
N ALA A 82 14.95 -4.80 16.53
CA ALA A 82 14.95 -6.21 16.14
C ALA A 82 14.63 -7.17 17.31
N ARG A 83 15.01 -6.82 18.54
CA ARG A 83 14.70 -7.61 19.76
C ARG A 83 13.20 -7.61 20.11
N ASN A 84 12.43 -6.68 19.54
CA ASN A 84 11.00 -6.53 19.75
C ASN A 84 10.18 -7.09 18.56
N ILE A 85 10.84 -7.75 17.60
CA ILE A 85 10.18 -8.42 16.47
C ILE A 85 10.28 -9.93 16.72
N VAL A 86 9.13 -10.55 16.97
CA VAL A 86 9.01 -12.01 17.12
C VAL A 86 8.46 -12.58 15.83
N ARG A 87 9.08 -13.62 15.31
CA ARG A 87 8.69 -14.30 14.07
C ARG A 87 8.26 -15.73 14.37
N PHE A 88 7.10 -16.10 13.85
CA PHE A 88 6.62 -17.48 13.79
C PHE A 88 6.53 -17.88 12.32
N VAL A 89 7.44 -18.73 11.89
CA VAL A 89 7.47 -19.25 10.51
C VAL A 89 7.55 -20.77 10.55
N ASP A 90 6.89 -21.41 9.59
CA ASP A 90 7.03 -22.85 9.40
C ASP A 90 8.49 -23.15 9.04
N SER A 91 9.16 -23.98 9.84
CA SER A 91 10.55 -24.34 9.59
C SER A 91 10.58 -25.52 8.62
N ALA A 92 11.38 -25.44 7.56
CA ALA A 92 11.53 -26.54 6.58
C ALA A 92 11.97 -27.87 7.22
N ASP A 93 12.52 -27.84 8.44
CA ASP A 93 13.02 -28.99 9.17
C ASP A 93 11.94 -29.75 9.99
N ASP A 94 10.72 -29.23 10.12
CA ASP A 94 9.67 -29.86 10.95
C ASP A 94 8.97 -31.06 10.28
N GLU A 95 9.19 -31.32 8.98
CA GLU A 95 8.53 -32.43 8.26
C GLU A 95 9.21 -33.80 8.42
N LEU A 96 10.37 -33.89 9.09
CA LEU A 96 11.11 -35.14 9.31
C LEU A 96 10.84 -35.80 10.69
N ARG A 97 9.80 -35.37 11.41
CA ARG A 97 9.41 -35.92 12.73
C ARG A 97 8.01 -36.52 12.73
#